data_AF-A0A0F9UTT2-F1
#
_entry.id   AF-A0A0F9UTT2-F1
#
_cell.length_a   1.000
_cell.length_b   1.000
_cell.length_c   1.000
_cell.angle_alpha   90.00
_cell.angle_beta   90.00
_cell.angle_gamma   90.00
#
_symmetry.space_group_name_H-M   'P 1'
#
loop_
_entity.id
_entity.type
_entity.pdbx_description
1 polymer ?
#
loop_
_entity_poly.entity_id
_entity_poly.type
_entity_poly.pdbx_seq_one_letter_code
_entity_poly.pdbx_strand_id
1 'polypeptide(L)' 'MNIFWIVTDSICNYERSDLHSLLPVYNTLKNNKEGFYFEDCISQFPSTNLSLISFLTGRFPYYIFPDYFAQLKTYLA' A
#
# COMPACT_ATOMS: atom_id res chain seq x y z
N MET A 1 -18.74 -1.28 -15.96
CA MET A 1 -17.70 -0.44 -15.34
C MET A 1 -16.41 -1.23 -15.38
N ASN A 2 -15.38 -0.71 -16.04
CA ASN A 2 -14.09 -1.40 -16.17
C ASN A 2 -13.12 -0.81 -15.14
N ILE A 3 -12.44 -1.67 -14.39
CA ILE A 3 -11.46 -1.27 -13.38
C ILE A 3 -10.07 -1.65 -13.90
N PHE A 4 -9.15 -0.70 -13.90
CA PHE A 4 -7.76 -0.91 -14.24
C PHE A 4 -6.90 -0.60 -13.02
N TRP A 5 -6.00 -1.53 -12.68
CA TRP A 5 -5.06 -1.38 -11.59
C TRP A 5 -3.66 -1.13 -12.14
N ILE A 6 -3.02 -0.06 -11.69
CA ILE A 6 -1.61 0.22 -11.95
C ILE A 6 -0.87 -0.01 -10.64
N VAL A 7 -0.02 -1.03 -10.60
CA VAL A 7 0.80 -1.35 -9.44
C VAL A 7 2.23 -0.94 -9.73
N THR A 8 2.82 -0.12 -8.85
CA THR A 8 4.16 0.41 -9.01
C THR A 8 5.11 -0.24 -8.02
N ASP A 9 6.26 -0.70 -8.49
CA ASP A 9 7.32 -1.25 -7.65
C ASP A 9 8.29 -0.15 -7.20
N SER A 10 8.73 -0.20 -5.94
CA SER A 10 9.82 0.63 -5.41
C SER A 10 9.61 2.15 -5.50
N ILE A 11 8.36 2.61 -5.55
CA ILE A 11 7.98 4.02 -5.45
C ILE A 11 7.64 4.36 -4.00
N CYS A 12 8.11 5.51 -3.53
CA CYS A 12 7.75 6.07 -2.22
C CYS A 12 7.10 7.45 -2.35
N ASN A 13 6.23 7.79 -1.40
CA ASN A 13 5.60 9.12 -1.27
C ASN A 13 6.53 10.20 -0.68
N TYR A 14 7.79 9.85 -0.41
CA TYR A 14 8.84 10.75 0.05
C TYR A 14 10.11 10.54 -0.80
N GLU A 15 10.96 11.57 -0.84
CA GLU A 15 12.25 11.47 -1.52
C GLU A 15 13.23 10.63 -0.68
N ARG A 16 13.89 9.71 -1.35
CA ARG A 16 14.98 8.89 -0.80
C ARG A 16 16.16 8.96 -1.74
N SER A 17 17.37 8.99 -1.19
CA SER A 17 18.60 8.99 -1.99
C SER A 17 18.80 7.71 -2.80
N ASP A 18 18.15 6.61 -2.42
CA ASP A 18 18.26 5.27 -2.98
C ASP A 18 17.04 4.80 -3.78
N LEU A 19 15.92 5.56 -3.79
CA LEU A 19 14.65 5.12 -4.38
C LEU A 19 14.00 6.23 -5.22
N HIS A 20 13.22 5.81 -6.22
CA HIS A 20 12.46 6.75 -7.03
C HIS A 20 11.34 7.39 -6.20
N SER A 21 11.31 8.72 -6.20
CA SER A 21 10.21 9.51 -5.65
C SER A 21 8.95 9.33 -6.50
N LEU A 22 7.84 9.90 -6.02
CA LEU A 22 6.56 9.87 -6.72
C LEU A 22 6.71 10.37 -8.17
N LEU A 23 6.13 9.64 -9.14
CA LEU A 23 6.13 10.06 -10.54
C LEU A 23 5.50 11.46 -10.68
N PRO A 24 6.10 12.39 -11.45
CA PRO A 24 5.60 13.77 -11.55
C PRO A 24 4.13 13.89 -11.96
N VAL A 25 3.64 12.97 -12.79
CA VAL A 25 2.23 12.93 -13.23
C VAL A 25 1.25 12.81 -12.05
N TYR A 26 1.61 12.08 -11.00
CA TYR A 26 0.74 11.92 -9.84
C TYR A 26 0.61 13.23 -9.04
N ASN A 27 1.66 14.05 -9.00
CA ASN A 27 1.58 15.39 -8.40
C ASN A 27 0.67 16.33 -9.22
N THR A 28 0.76 16.27 -10.56
CA THR A 28 -0.13 17.04 -11.43
C THR A 28 -1.59 16.68 -11.20
N LEU A 29 -1.91 15.38 -11.19
CA LEU A 29 -3.27 14.89 -10.96
C LEU A 29 -3.80 15.33 -9.58
N LYS A 30 -2.97 15.24 -8.54
CA LYS A 30 -3.30 15.70 -7.18
C LYS A 30 -3.64 17.18 -7.15
N ASN A 31 -2.79 18.02 -7.75
CA ASN A 31 -3.00 19.47 -7.78
C ASN A 31 -4.26 19.86 -8.57
N ASN A 32 -4.59 19.11 -9.62
CA ASN A 32 -5.81 19.30 -10.41
C ASN A 32 -7.08 18.74 -9.75
N LYS A 33 -6.95 18.05 -8.61
CA LYS A 33 -8.05 17.36 -7.91
C LYS A 33 -8.75 16.31 -8.78
N GLU A 34 -7.99 15.60 -9.61
CA GLU A 34 -8.48 14.57 -10.54
C GLU A 34 -8.63 13.19 -9.88
N GLY A 35 -9.13 13.15 -8.64
CA GLY A 35 -9.40 11.91 -7.92
C GLY A 35 -9.20 11.99 -6.42
N PHE A 36 -9.12 10.82 -5.79
CA PHE A 36 -8.81 10.67 -4.37
C PHE A 36 -7.33 10.33 -4.19
N TYR A 37 -6.70 11.01 -3.23
CA TYR A 37 -5.29 10.83 -2.90
C TYR A 37 -5.19 10.51 -1.42
N PHE A 38 -4.41 9.48 -1.12
CA PHE A 38 -4.14 9.05 0.25
C PHE A 38 -2.67 9.28 0.53
N GLU A 39 -2.36 10.21 1.42
CA GLU A 39 -0.98 10.60 1.74
C GLU A 39 -0.33 9.60 2.72
N ASP A 40 -1.11 9.08 3.66
CA ASP A 40 -0.66 8.16 4.70
C ASP A 40 -0.93 6.70 4.34
N CYS A 41 -0.38 6.26 3.20
CA CYS A 41 -0.44 4.88 2.74
C CYS A 41 0.89 4.16 3.01
N ILE A 42 0.90 3.28 4.01
CA ILE A 42 2.08 2.48 4.37
C ILE A 42 2.03 1.16 3.62
N SER A 43 3.05 0.88 2.79
CA SER A 43 3.27 -0.47 2.27
C SER A 43 3.69 -1.38 3.42
N GLN A 44 2.92 -2.44 3.63
CA GLN A 44 3.14 -3.36 4.75
C GLN A 44 4.26 -4.37 4.50
N PHE A 45 4.73 -4.50 3.25
CA PHE A 45 5.75 -5.47 2.88
C PHE A 45 6.89 -4.80 2.09
N PRO A 46 8.14 -5.19 2.36
CA PRO A 46 9.30 -4.80 1.57
C PRO A 46 9.45 -5.63 0.27
N SER A 47 8.44 -6.40 -0.11
CA SER A 47 8.47 -7.33 -1.26
C SER A 47 7.24 -7.15 -2.13
N THR A 48 7.45 -6.97 -3.43
CA THR A 48 6.41 -6.81 -4.46
C THR A 48 5.39 -7.96 -4.43
N ASN A 49 5.86 -9.21 -4.33
CA ASN A 49 5.00 -10.38 -4.32
C ASN A 49 4.09 -10.42 -3.08
N LEU A 50 4.63 -10.10 -1.91
CA LEU A 50 3.85 -10.07 -0.68
C LEU A 50 2.84 -8.92 -0.68
N SER A 51 3.24 -7.74 -1.17
CA SER A 51 2.34 -6.59 -1.34
C SER A 51 1.19 -6.90 -2.30
N LEU A 52 1.47 -7.57 -3.43
CA LEU A 52 0.44 -7.96 -4.40
C LEU A 52 -0.53 -9.01 -3.84
N ILE A 53 -0.03 -10.04 -3.16
CA ILE A 53 -0.88 -11.06 -2.54
C ILE A 53 -1.80 -10.40 -1.51
N SER A 54 -1.27 -9.52 -0.67
CA SER A 54 -2.05 -8.82 0.33
C SER A 54 -3.11 -7.90 -0.29
N PHE A 55 -2.72 -7.12 -1.31
CA PHE A 55 -3.63 -6.27 -2.06
C PHE A 55 -4.80 -7.05 -2.70
N LEU A 56 -4.52 -8.18 -3.35
CA LEU A 56 -5.54 -8.97 -4.05
C LEU A 56 -6.46 -9.74 -3.10
N THR A 57 -5.94 -10.18 -1.94
CA THR A 57 -6.68 -11.07 -1.04
C THR A 57 -7.29 -10.35 0.17
N GLY A 58 -6.83 -9.13 0.47
CA GLY A 58 -7.13 -8.43 1.73
C GLY A 58 -6.57 -9.15 2.96
N ARG A 59 -5.66 -10.11 2.77
CA ARG A 59 -5.07 -10.90 3.86
C ARG A 59 -3.66 -10.43 4.15
N PHE A 60 -3.24 -10.65 5.39
CA PHE A 60 -1.90 -10.31 5.86
C PHE A 60 -1.31 -11.54 6.53
N PRO A 61 0.00 -11.83 6.34
CA PRO A 61 0.65 -12.91 7.06
C PRO A 61 0.64 -12.59 8.56
N TYR A 62 0.15 -13.53 9.36
CA TYR A 62 -0.03 -13.36 10.81
C TYR A 62 1.29 -13.00 11.54
N TYR A 63 2.43 -13.44 11.02
CA TYR A 63 3.74 -13.18 11.62
C TYR A 63 4.22 -11.73 11.45
N ILE A 64 3.59 -10.95 10.57
CA ILE A 64 3.89 -9.51 10.39
C ILE A 64 3.05 -8.65 11.34
N PHE A 65 1.85 -9.14 11.71
CA PHE A 65 0.95 -8.47 12.66
C PHE A 65 0.53 -9.42 13.79
N PRO A 66 1.48 -9.86 14.64
CA PRO A 66 1.17 -10.79 15.72
C PRO A 66 0.12 -10.25 16.69
N ASP A 67 0.12 -8.93 16.93
CA ASP A 67 -0.82 -8.27 17.84
C ASP A 67 -2.26 -8.23 17.31
N TYR A 68 -2.43 -8.13 15.99
CA TYR A 68 -3.75 -8.14 15.36
C TYR A 68 -4.41 -9.53 15.50
N PHE A 69 -3.60 -10.59 15.41
CA PHE A 69 -4.06 -11.96 15.64
C PHE A 69 -4.30 -12.24 17.14
N ALA A 70 -3.47 -11.67 18.03
CA ALA A 70 -3.67 -11.78 19.47
C ALA A 70 -5.02 -11.17 19.90
N GLN A 71 -5.38 -10.00 19.37
CA GLN A 71 -6.68 -9.38 19.63
C GLN A 71 -7.86 -10.20 19.07
N LEU A 72 -7.73 -10.74 17.86
CA LEU A 72 -8.76 -11.61 17.25
C LEU A 72 -9.03 -12.87 18.09
N LYS A 73 -8.00 -13.46 18.68
CA LYS A 73 -8.15 -14.61 19.60
C LYS A 73 -8.99 -14.28 20.83
N THR A 74 -8.89 -13.06 21.36
CA THR A 74 -9.66 -12.63 22.53
C THR A 74 -11.13 -12.40 22.23
N TYR A 75 -11.49 -12.05 20.98
CA TYR A 75 -12.89 -11.85 20.56
C TYR A 75 -13.60 -13.14 20.10
N LEU A 76 -12.83 -14.18 19.77
CA LEU A 76 -13.34 -15.48 19.30
C LEU A 76 -13.30 -16.57 20.37
N ALA A 77 -12.81 -16.26 21.57
CA ALA A 77 -12.86 -17.10 22.77
C ALA A 77 -14.03 -16.70 23.65
#